data_AF-A0A968BXT2-F1
#
_entry.id   AF-A0A968BXT2-F1
#
_cell.length_a   1.000
_cell.length_b   1.000
_cell.length_c   1.000
_cell.angle_alpha   90.00
_cell.angle_beta   90.00
_cell.angle_gamma   90.00
#
_symmetry.space_group_name_H-M   'P 1'
#
loop_
_entity.id
_entity.type
_entity.pdbx_description
1 polymer ?
#
loop_
_entity_poly.entity_id
_entity_poly.type
_entity_poly.pdbx_seq_one_letter_code
_entity_poly.pdbx_strand_id
1 'polypeptide(L)'
;IHAVQGVTFDVQAGEIYSLLGPNGAGKSTTISMLSCLLQPNQGDAFVMGHSVLHQPMDVKASIGVVPQEIALYEDISARDNL
;
A
#
# COMPACT_ATOMS: atom_id res chain seq x y z
N ILE A 1 -8.87 -17.57 9.56
CA ILE A 1 -9.59 -16.45 8.88
C ILE A 1 -8.58 -15.80 7.94
N HIS A 2 -8.91 -15.60 6.67
CA HIS A 2 -8.01 -14.97 5.67
C HIS A 2 -8.62 -13.65 5.20
N ALA A 3 -7.88 -12.55 5.34
CA ALA A 3 -8.36 -11.20 4.97
C ALA A 3 -8.30 -10.92 3.47
N VAL A 4 -7.38 -11.55 2.74
CA VAL A 4 -7.22 -11.49 1.28
C VAL A 4 -6.93 -12.91 0.78
N GLN A 5 -7.54 -13.32 -0.34
CA GLN A 5 -7.41 -14.68 -0.88
C GLN A 5 -7.04 -14.62 -2.37
N GLY A 6 -5.75 -14.79 -2.68
CA GLY A 6 -5.28 -15.02 -4.05
C GLY A 6 -5.59 -13.91 -5.06
N VAL A 7 -5.64 -12.65 -4.62
CA VAL A 7 -5.92 -11.53 -5.51
C VAL A 7 -4.77 -11.33 -6.51
N THR A 8 -5.11 -11.13 -7.79
CA THR A 8 -4.14 -10.84 -8.87
C THR A 8 -4.71 -9.73 -9.73
N PHE A 9 -3.92 -8.68 -9.94
CA PHE A 9 -4.23 -7.58 -10.85
C PHE A 9 -2.92 -6.90 -11.25
N ASP A 10 -2.98 -6.09 -12.29
CA ASP A 10 -1.87 -5.29 -12.80
C ASP A 10 -2.38 -3.87 -13.04
N VAL A 11 -1.56 -2.87 -12.74
CA VAL A 11 -1.90 -1.44 -12.88
C VAL A 11 -0.83 -0.78 -13.74
N GLN A 12 -1.25 -0.17 -14.84
CA GLN A 12 -0.32 0.44 -15.78
C GLN A 12 0.17 1.80 -15.29
N ALA A 13 1.35 2.21 -15.75
CA ALA A 13 1.87 3.54 -15.48
C ALA A 13 0.90 4.62 -16.01
N GLY A 14 0.52 5.56 -15.14
CA GLY A 14 -0.46 6.62 -15.45
C GLY A 14 -1.93 6.21 -15.29
N GLU A 15 -2.21 4.97 -14.86
CA GLU A 15 -3.57 4.51 -14.60
C GLU A 15 -4.06 4.95 -13.21
N ILE A 16 -5.35 5.30 -13.14
CA ILE A 16 -6.06 5.47 -11.87
C ILE A 16 -6.83 4.18 -11.59
N TYR A 17 -6.42 3.47 -10.54
CA TYR A 17 -7.02 2.20 -10.14
C TYR A 17 -7.70 2.32 -8.77
N SER A 18 -8.85 1.65 -8.60
CA SER A 18 -9.61 1.67 -7.34
C SER A 18 -9.97 0.26 -6.87
N LEU A 19 -9.75 -0.02 -5.58
CA LEU A 19 -10.22 -1.24 -4.92
C LEU A 19 -11.61 -0.98 -4.33
N LEU A 20 -12.66 -1.58 -4.91
CA LEU A 20 -14.05 -1.40 -4.49
C LEU A 20 -14.59 -2.66 -3.81
N GLY A 21 -15.32 -2.48 -2.70
CA GLY A 21 -15.94 -3.58 -1.96
C GLY A 21 -16.40 -3.16 -0.55
N PRO A 22 -17.21 -3.98 0.14
CA PRO A 22 -17.71 -3.67 1.48
C PRO A 22 -16.60 -3.63 2.54
N ASN A 23 -16.91 -3.14 3.74
CA ASN A 23 -15.98 -3.22 4.88
C ASN A 23 -15.64 -4.68 5.18
N GLY A 24 -14.38 -4.96 5.49
CA GLY A 24 -13.87 -6.33 5.68
C GLY A 24 -13.52 -7.08 4.40
N ALA A 25 -13.74 -6.52 3.20
CA ALA A 25 -13.39 -7.16 1.93
C ALA A 25 -11.87 -7.25 1.64
N GLY A 26 -11.01 -6.81 2.56
CA GLY A 26 -9.55 -6.88 2.40
C GLY A 26 -8.89 -5.68 1.73
N LYS A 27 -9.63 -4.62 1.37
CA LYS A 27 -9.09 -3.42 0.68
C LYS A 27 -7.88 -2.80 1.39
N SER A 28 -8.05 -2.41 2.65
CA SER A 28 -6.98 -1.80 3.44
C SER A 28 -5.82 -2.78 3.66
N THR A 29 -6.11 -4.07 3.84
CA THR A 29 -5.09 -5.12 3.94
C THR A 29 -4.25 -5.20 2.66
N THR A 30 -4.88 -5.15 1.48
CA THR A 30 -4.18 -5.12 0.18
C THR A 30 -3.31 -3.88 0.05
N ILE A 31 -3.82 -2.69 0.38
CA ILE A 31 -3.03 -1.44 0.34
C ILE A 31 -1.85 -1.50 1.32
N SER A 32 -2.04 -2.03 2.53
CA SER A 32 -0.96 -2.22 3.50
C SER A 32 0.13 -3.18 2.99
N MET A 33 -0.25 -4.21 2.22
CA MET A 33 0.73 -5.12 1.60
C MET A 33 1.53 -4.43 0.50
N LEU A 34 0.85 -3.70 -0.40
CA LEU A 34 1.51 -2.95 -1.47
C LEU A 34 2.41 -1.82 -0.95
N SER A 35 2.08 -1.26 0.21
CA SER A 35 2.89 -0.23 0.88
C SER A 35 4.00 -0.79 1.77
N CYS A 36 4.21 -2.11 1.79
CA CYS A 36 5.18 -2.80 2.64
C CYS A 36 5.01 -2.50 4.14
N LEU A 37 3.77 -2.24 4.58
CA LEU A 37 3.37 -2.13 5.99
C LEU A 37 2.89 -3.47 6.54
N LEU A 38 2.51 -4.40 5.67
CA LEU A 38 2.09 -5.75 6.02
C LEU A 38 2.73 -6.75 5.05
N GLN A 39 3.30 -7.84 5.55
CA GLN A 39 3.86 -8.89 4.70
C GLN A 39 2.75 -9.85 4.22
N PRO A 40 2.65 -10.15 2.91
CA PRO A 40 1.79 -11.22 2.40
C PRO A 40 2.16 -12.59 3.02
N ASN A 41 1.16 -13.42 3.32
CA ASN A 41 1.42 -14.79 3.76
C ASN A 41 1.88 -15.70 2.61
N GLN A 42 1.41 -15.42 1.39
CA GLN A 42 1.72 -16.15 0.16
C GLN A 42 1.65 -15.19 -1.03
N GLY A 43 2.34 -15.54 -2.12
CA GLY A 43 2.44 -14.70 -3.32
C GLY A 43 3.43 -13.55 -3.14
N ASP A 44 3.51 -12.71 -4.16
CA ASP A 44 4.33 -11.50 -4.18
C ASP A 44 3.63 -10.41 -5.02
N ALA A 45 4.03 -9.16 -4.83
CA ALA A 45 3.58 -8.03 -5.62
C ALA A 45 4.80 -7.19 -6.03
N PHE A 46 4.72 -6.58 -7.21
CA PHE A 46 5.78 -5.74 -7.75
C PHE A 46 5.28 -4.33 -7.91
N VAL A 47 5.96 -3.38 -7.27
CA VAL A 47 5.66 -1.95 -7.35
C VAL A 47 6.84 -1.27 -8.00
N MET A 48 6.62 -0.62 -9.15
CA MET A 48 7.69 0.00 -9.95
C MET A 48 8.87 -0.96 -10.23
N GLY A 49 8.58 -2.26 -10.41
CA GLY A 49 9.58 -3.30 -10.67
C GLY A 49 10.23 -3.92 -9.43
N HIS A 50 9.93 -3.44 -8.22
CA HIS A 50 10.50 -3.93 -6.97
C HIS A 50 9.52 -4.87 -6.23
N SER A 51 10.03 -6.02 -5.79
CA SER A 51 9.25 -6.98 -4.99
C SER A 51 8.95 -6.41 -3.59
N VAL A 52 7.68 -6.52 -3.15
CA VAL A 52 7.28 -6.10 -1.79
C VAL A 52 7.87 -7.01 -0.70
N LEU A 53 8.28 -8.24 -1.05
CA LEU A 53 8.91 -9.18 -0.13
C LEU A 53 10.43 -9.02 -0.07
N HIS A 54 11.08 -8.88 -1.23
CA HIS A 54 12.54 -8.95 -1.33
C HIS A 54 13.20 -7.57 -1.41
N GLN A 55 12.47 -6.54 -1.82
CA GLN A 55 12.97 -5.18 -2.02
C GLN A 55 12.04 -4.11 -1.38
N PRO A 56 11.60 -4.28 -0.12
CA PRO A 56 10.59 -3.40 0.48
C PRO A 56 11.05 -1.95 0.63
N MET A 57 12.37 -1.71 0.77
CA MET A 57 12.91 -0.35 0.87
C MET A 57 12.87 0.39 -0.46
N ASP A 58 13.15 -0.30 -1.57
CA ASP A 58 13.03 0.28 -2.91
C ASP A 58 11.56 0.59 -3.24
N VAL A 59 10.64 -0.31 -2.87
CA VAL A 59 9.20 -0.08 -2.96
C VAL A 59 8.80 1.18 -2.20
N LYS A 60 9.17 1.29 -0.91
CA LYS A 60 8.83 2.45 -0.06
C LYS A 60 9.39 3.76 -0.60
N ALA A 61 10.59 3.74 -1.18
CA ALA A 61 11.19 4.92 -1.81
C ALA A 61 10.45 5.35 -3.10
N SER A 62 9.71 4.43 -3.74
CA SER A 62 9.02 4.67 -5.00
C SER A 62 7.55 5.11 -4.86
N ILE A 63 6.97 5.08 -3.66
CA ILE A 63 5.54 5.37 -3.42
C ILE A 63 5.32 6.44 -2.36
N GLY A 64 4.25 7.23 -2.56
CA GLY A 64 3.63 8.01 -1.49
C GLY A 64 2.44 7.25 -0.92
N VAL A 65 2.28 7.26 0.41
CA VAL A 65 1.17 6.59 1.10
C VAL A 65 0.45 7.62 1.95
N VAL A 66 -0.87 7.74 1.75
CA VAL A 66 -1.74 8.54 2.62
C VAL A 66 -2.49 7.56 3.54
N PRO A 67 -2.19 7.55 4.85
CA PRO A 67 -2.84 6.65 5.80
C PRO A 67 -4.32 7.01 6.01
N GLN A 68 -5.08 6.05 6.54
CA GLN A 68 -6.50 6.27 6.88
C GLN A 68 -6.65 7.28 8.04
N GLU A 69 -5.76 7.21 9.02
CA GLU A 69 -5.64 8.21 10.08
C GLU A 69 -4.45 9.12 9.78
N ILE A 70 -4.68 10.43 9.84
CA ILE A 70 -3.70 11.44 9.48
C ILE A 70 -2.53 11.39 10.48
N ALA A 71 -1.31 11.22 9.96
CA ALA A 71 -0.08 11.25 10.75
C ALA A 71 0.60 12.63 10.62
N LEU A 72 0.02 13.64 11.26
CA LEU A 72 0.60 14.99 11.32
C LEU A 72 1.12 15.29 12.72
N TYR A 73 2.22 16.04 12.79
CA TYR A 73 2.66 16.68 14.01
C TYR A 73 1.83 17.94 14.22
N GLU A 74 0.93 17.90 15.20
CA GLU A 74 -0.02 18.99 15.47
C GLU A 74 0.67 20.27 15.98
N ASP A 75 1.84 20.14 16.60
CA ASP A 75 2.56 21.24 17.21
C ASP A 75 3.45 22.04 16.23
N ILE A 76 3.48 21.68 14.95
CA ILE A 76 4.28 22.36 13.93
C ILE A 76 3.44 22.77 12.72
N SER A 77 3.94 23.72 11.93
CA SER A 77 3.19 24.21 10.78
C SER A 77 3.03 23.15 9.69
N ALA A 78 2.05 23.31 8.81
CA ALA A 78 1.88 22.44 7.66
C ALA A 78 3.13 22.39 6.76
N ARG A 79 3.89 23.50 6.68
CA ARG A 79 5.13 23.57 5.91
C ARG A 79 6.25 22.75 6.55
N ASP A 80 6.28 22.67 7.87
CA ASP A 80 7.31 21.92 8.61
C ASP A 80 6.99 20.40 8.66
N ASN A 81 5.75 20.01 8.37
CA ASN A 81 5.34 18.60 8.20
C ASN A 81 5.71 18.01 6.82
N LEU A 82 6.13 18.84 5.84
CA LEU A 82 6.55 18.41 4.50
C LEU A 82 8.03 18.01 4.46
#